data_AF-A0A370Q348-F1
#
_entry.id   AF-A0A370Q348-F1
#
_cell.length_a   1.000
_cell.length_b   1.000
_cell.length_c   1.000
_cell.angle_alpha   90.00
_cell.angle_beta   90.00
_cell.angle_gamma   90.00
#
_symmetry.space_group_name_H-M   'P 1'
#
loop_
_entity.id
_entity.type
_entity.pdbx_description
1 polymer ?
#
loop_
_entity_poly.entity_id
_entity_poly.type
_entity_poly.pdbx_seq_one_letter_code
_entity_poly.pdbx_strand_id
1 'polypeptide(L)'
;MEEQENKETNVKSTIDAVTGLVKAVPVYQDTIQPAAKEIGESLKIVSKTINMALAPIKALVWGYEKIEDFITTKVSEKLENVPKEKIITPATEIAGPTIEALKYSGHNTELRELYANLLASAMNKDSAHKAHPGYVEIIKNMTSDEALLLQIFKPNTIFPLVDLKSRDDGGFYMEYVHFSDLKTKVNLARPDLLPTYIDNLCRLVILEIPHQVTFQDKSFYEKLEENLELNSHKLRIEESDKKFEFDRKILRLTTFGKQFVENVVNIE
;
A
#
# COMPACT_ATOMS: atom_id res chain seq x y z
N MET A 1 45.80 10.78 -8.04
CA MET A 1 45.88 11.35 -6.68
C MET A 1 44.84 12.45 -6.43
N GLU A 2 44.12 12.96 -7.44
CA GLU A 2 43.07 13.99 -7.23
C GLU A 2 41.67 13.47 -6.81
N GLU A 3 41.37 12.17 -6.98
CA GLU A 3 40.04 11.63 -6.62
C GLU A 3 39.84 11.31 -5.13
N GLN A 4 40.92 11.15 -4.36
CA GLN A 4 40.81 10.88 -2.91
C GLN A 4 40.64 12.16 -2.09
N GLU A 5 41.21 13.28 -2.53
CA GLU A 5 41.14 14.58 -1.85
C GLU A 5 39.74 15.21 -1.94
N ASN A 6 39.02 14.96 -3.04
CA ASN A 6 37.67 15.49 -3.26
C ASN A 6 36.58 14.77 -2.45
N LYS A 7 36.81 13.50 -2.06
CA LYS A 7 35.89 12.73 -1.20
C LYS A 7 36.01 13.13 0.28
N GLU A 8 37.23 13.35 0.78
CA GLU A 8 37.43 13.80 2.17
C GLU A 8 36.87 15.20 2.41
N THR A 9 36.94 16.08 1.42
CA THR A 9 36.45 17.47 1.51
C THR A 9 34.92 17.56 1.57
N ASN A 10 34.21 16.67 0.86
CA ASN A 10 32.74 16.64 0.83
C ASN A 10 32.12 15.99 2.08
N VAL A 11 32.80 15.02 2.70
CA VAL A 11 32.34 14.38 3.95
C VAL A 11 32.58 15.32 5.15
N LYS A 12 33.69 16.06 5.16
CA LYS A 12 33.95 17.08 6.20
C LYS A 12 32.95 18.23 6.15
N SER A 13 32.62 18.74 4.96
CA SER A 13 31.68 19.85 4.80
C SER A 13 30.24 19.48 5.20
N THR A 14 29.82 18.22 4.99
CA THR A 14 28.52 17.73 5.46
C THR A 14 28.49 17.52 6.97
N ILE A 15 29.57 16.99 7.56
CA ILE A 15 29.67 16.84 9.03
C ILE A 15 29.70 18.21 9.72
N ASP A 16 30.41 19.19 9.17
CA ASP A 16 30.48 20.54 9.74
C ASP A 16 29.17 21.31 9.58
N ALA A 17 28.40 21.09 8.50
CA ALA A 17 27.07 21.68 8.33
C ALA A 17 26.05 21.10 9.34
N VAL A 18 26.10 19.79 9.59
CA VAL A 18 25.27 19.12 10.60
C VAL A 18 25.68 19.56 12.02
N THR A 19 26.98 19.73 12.27
CA THR A 19 27.49 20.19 13.58
C THR A 19 27.21 21.68 13.81
N GLY A 20 27.17 22.48 12.75
CA GLY A 20 26.83 23.91 12.79
C GLY A 20 25.36 24.17 13.11
N LEU A 21 24.45 23.32 12.61
CA LEU A 21 23.02 23.37 12.94
C LEU A 21 22.74 23.05 14.42
N VAL A 22 23.56 22.18 15.03
CA VAL A 22 23.45 21.82 16.45
C VAL A 22 23.97 22.94 17.38
N LYS A 23 24.85 23.83 16.89
CA LYS A 23 25.50 24.87 17.71
C LYS A 23 24.76 26.22 17.74
N ALA A 24 23.76 26.46 16.89
CA ALA A 24 23.19 27.79 16.72
C ALA A 24 21.97 28.11 17.61
N VAL A 25 21.41 27.17 18.38
CA VAL A 25 20.27 27.47 19.29
C VAL A 25 20.40 26.68 20.61
N PRO A 26 20.93 27.29 21.69
CA PRO A 26 21.05 26.63 22.99
C PRO A 26 19.69 26.31 23.66
N VAL A 27 18.59 26.85 23.13
CA VAL A 27 17.23 26.66 23.67
C VAL A 27 16.61 25.30 23.28
N TYR A 28 17.24 24.55 22.36
CA TYR A 28 16.76 23.24 21.92
C TYR A 28 17.05 22.10 22.92
N GLN A 29 18.03 22.25 23.80
CA GLN A 29 18.47 21.17 24.70
C GLN A 29 17.52 20.93 25.87
N ASP A 30 16.94 21.96 26.48
CA ASP A 30 16.22 21.78 27.76
C ASP A 30 14.72 21.49 27.61
N THR A 31 14.11 21.73 26.45
CA THR A 31 12.65 21.55 26.25
C THR A 31 12.29 20.40 25.31
N ILE A 32 13.18 20.02 24.37
CA ILE A 32 12.92 18.96 23.38
C ILE A 32 13.63 17.65 23.75
N GLN A 33 14.78 17.69 24.45
CA GLN A 33 15.45 16.45 24.88
C GLN A 33 14.64 15.57 25.81
N PRO A 34 13.88 16.09 26.80
CA PRO A 34 13.11 15.21 27.70
C PRO A 34 12.09 14.39 26.91
N ALA A 35 11.33 15.04 26.02
CA ALA A 35 10.36 14.39 25.15
C ALA A 35 11.03 13.40 24.17
N ALA A 36 12.14 13.79 23.52
CA ALA A 36 12.88 12.91 22.61
C ALA A 36 13.48 11.70 23.35
N LYS A 37 13.91 11.88 24.60
CA LYS A 37 14.45 10.82 25.45
C LYS A 37 13.36 9.85 25.90
N GLU A 38 12.19 10.35 26.32
CA GLU A 38 11.03 9.51 26.66
C GLU A 38 10.55 8.69 25.45
N ILE A 39 10.47 9.30 24.26
CA ILE A 39 10.15 8.61 23.01
C ILE A 39 11.19 7.52 22.70
N GLY A 40 12.49 7.85 22.81
CA GLY A 40 13.57 6.88 22.58
C GLY A 40 13.57 5.71 23.57
N GLU A 41 13.26 5.97 24.85
CA GLU A 41 13.11 4.93 25.87
C GLU A 41 11.89 4.05 25.61
N SER A 42 10.76 4.64 25.20
CA SER A 42 9.55 3.90 24.83
C SER A 42 9.81 2.97 23.64
N LEU A 43 10.37 3.48 22.55
CA LEU A 43 10.70 2.70 21.36
C LEU A 43 11.68 1.56 21.67
N LYS A 44 12.64 1.78 22.58
CA LYS A 44 13.56 0.74 23.04
C LYS A 44 12.84 -0.39 23.79
N ILE A 45 11.88 -0.04 24.66
CA ILE A 45 11.07 -1.03 25.39
C ILE A 45 10.18 -1.81 24.42
N VAL A 46 9.52 -1.13 23.50
CA VAL A 46 8.68 -1.75 22.46
C VAL A 46 9.51 -2.67 21.58
N SER A 47 10.67 -2.23 21.09
CA SER A 47 11.60 -3.04 20.30
C SER A 47 12.06 -4.30 21.03
N LYS A 48 12.36 -4.20 22.33
CA LYS A 48 12.72 -5.36 23.16
C LYS A 48 11.54 -6.33 23.31
N THR A 49 10.34 -5.80 23.47
CA THR A 49 9.11 -6.59 23.61
C THR A 49 8.78 -7.33 22.31
N ILE A 50 8.89 -6.65 21.17
CA ILE A 50 8.74 -7.24 19.83
C ILE A 50 9.77 -8.36 19.60
N ASN A 51 11.04 -8.11 19.92
CA ASN A 51 12.09 -9.11 19.79
C ASN A 51 11.83 -10.37 20.62
N MET A 52 11.30 -10.21 21.84
CA MET A 52 10.90 -11.33 22.69
C MET A 52 9.67 -12.05 22.14
N ALA A 53 8.66 -11.31 21.68
CA ALA A 53 7.45 -11.85 21.07
C ALA A 53 7.74 -12.65 19.80
N LEU A 54 8.72 -12.21 18.99
CA LEU A 54 9.14 -12.88 17.75
C LEU A 54 10.17 -14.00 17.97
N ALA A 55 10.76 -14.14 19.16
CA ALA A 55 11.80 -15.14 19.42
C ALA A 55 11.40 -16.58 19.02
N PRO A 56 10.16 -17.06 19.28
CA PRO A 56 9.72 -18.37 18.79
C PRO A 56 9.72 -18.47 17.27
N ILE A 57 9.41 -17.38 16.57
CA ILE A 57 9.34 -17.32 15.10
C ILE A 57 10.75 -17.27 14.48
N LYS A 58 11.71 -16.57 15.12
CA LYS A 58 13.12 -16.52 14.67
C LYS A 58 13.73 -17.92 14.52
N ALA A 59 13.40 -18.83 15.43
CA ALA A 59 13.88 -20.20 15.41
C ALA A 59 13.28 -21.04 14.26
N LEU A 60 12.12 -20.65 13.74
CA LEU A 60 11.40 -21.40 12.72
C LEU A 60 11.67 -20.91 11.30
N VAL A 61 11.93 -19.61 11.13
CA VAL A 61 12.01 -18.99 9.81
C VAL A 61 13.46 -18.81 9.36
N TRP A 62 13.87 -19.61 8.36
CA TRP A 62 15.20 -19.52 7.79
C TRP A 62 15.46 -18.14 7.13
N GLY A 63 16.58 -17.52 7.52
CA GLY A 63 17.03 -16.23 6.99
C GLY A 63 16.37 -15.01 7.64
N TYR A 64 15.71 -15.16 8.81
CA TYR A 64 15.12 -14.07 9.57
C TYR A 64 16.09 -12.88 9.78
N GLU A 65 17.36 -13.17 10.08
CA GLU A 65 18.41 -12.17 10.33
C GLU A 65 18.55 -11.13 9.21
N LYS A 66 18.21 -11.48 7.96
CA LYS A 66 18.31 -10.56 6.81
C LYS A 66 17.26 -9.45 6.81
N ILE A 67 16.15 -9.64 7.53
CA ILE A 67 14.99 -8.74 7.56
C ILE A 67 14.68 -8.26 8.98
N GLU A 68 15.46 -8.70 9.96
CA GLU A 68 15.26 -8.44 11.39
C GLU A 68 15.27 -6.95 11.70
N ASP A 69 16.24 -6.20 11.17
CA ASP A 69 16.35 -4.76 11.39
C ASP A 69 15.13 -4.02 10.84
N PHE A 70 14.66 -4.41 9.65
CA PHE A 70 13.47 -3.82 9.04
C PHE A 70 12.23 -4.10 9.89
N ILE A 71 12.00 -5.36 10.28
CA ILE A 71 10.85 -5.74 11.10
C ILE A 71 10.92 -5.04 12.45
N THR A 72 12.04 -5.13 13.15
CA THR A 72 12.19 -4.55 14.49
C THR A 72 11.96 -3.05 14.42
N THR A 73 12.49 -2.35 13.41
CA THR A 73 12.30 -0.90 13.28
C THR A 73 10.85 -0.56 12.93
N LYS A 74 10.33 -1.07 11.80
CA LYS A 74 9.01 -0.68 11.29
C LYS A 74 7.85 -1.18 12.12
N VAL A 75 7.93 -2.38 12.68
CA VAL A 75 6.89 -2.89 13.58
C VAL A 75 6.94 -2.17 14.93
N SER A 76 8.13 -1.73 15.40
CA SER A 76 8.21 -0.92 16.63
C SER A 76 7.59 0.45 16.45
N GLU A 77 7.86 1.13 15.33
CA GLU A 77 7.20 2.41 15.00
C GLU A 77 5.67 2.25 15.04
N LYS A 78 5.14 1.17 14.45
CA LYS A 78 3.69 0.90 14.40
C LYS A 78 3.07 0.51 15.75
N LEU A 79 3.87 0.00 16.67
CA LEU A 79 3.42 -0.44 18.00
C LEU A 79 3.87 0.51 19.11
N GLU A 80 4.42 1.68 18.77
CA GLU A 80 5.02 2.61 19.74
C GLU A 80 4.02 3.06 20.82
N ASN A 81 2.75 3.17 20.44
CA ASN A 81 1.64 3.60 21.31
C ASN A 81 0.86 2.41 21.90
N VAL A 82 1.27 1.17 21.62
CA VAL A 82 0.61 -0.03 22.14
C VAL A 82 1.25 -0.42 23.48
N PRO A 83 0.48 -0.55 24.57
CA PRO A 83 1.02 -1.01 25.85
C PRO A 83 1.72 -2.35 25.72
N LYS A 84 2.90 -2.51 26.35
CA LYS A 84 3.73 -3.72 26.24
C LYS A 84 2.98 -5.01 26.60
N GLU A 85 2.01 -4.95 27.52
CA GLU A 85 1.18 -6.09 27.95
C GLU A 85 0.18 -6.53 26.87
N LYS A 86 -0.07 -5.68 25.88
CA LYS A 86 -0.90 -5.98 24.71
C LYS A 86 -0.07 -6.43 23.51
N ILE A 87 1.27 -6.37 23.57
CA ILE A 87 2.13 -6.92 22.54
C ILE A 87 2.28 -8.43 22.79
N ILE A 88 1.75 -9.23 21.87
CA ILE A 88 1.74 -10.69 21.94
C ILE A 88 2.58 -11.31 20.83
N THR A 89 2.98 -12.56 21.00
CA THR A 89 3.51 -13.37 19.91
C THR A 89 2.43 -13.54 18.84
N PRO A 90 2.68 -13.16 17.58
CA PRO A 90 1.70 -13.29 16.52
C PRO A 90 1.49 -14.77 16.15
N ALA A 91 0.32 -15.11 15.63
CA ALA A 91 0.03 -16.47 15.16
C ALA A 91 1.05 -16.92 14.11
N THR A 92 1.56 -18.15 14.24
CA THR A 92 2.64 -18.66 13.38
C THR A 92 2.22 -18.77 11.92
N GLU A 93 0.95 -19.10 11.64
CA GLU A 93 0.41 -19.13 10.27
C GLU A 93 0.37 -17.76 9.56
N ILE A 94 0.53 -16.67 10.31
CA ILE A 94 0.66 -15.31 9.76
C ILE A 94 2.14 -14.94 9.72
N ALA A 95 2.80 -14.97 10.88
CA ALA A 95 4.15 -14.44 11.04
C ALA A 95 5.18 -15.17 10.19
N GLY A 96 5.12 -16.50 10.13
CA GLY A 96 6.04 -17.31 9.33
C GLY A 96 5.98 -16.93 7.85
N PRO A 97 4.82 -17.06 7.19
CA PRO A 97 4.64 -16.68 5.79
C PRO A 97 4.91 -15.20 5.50
N THR A 98 4.56 -14.28 6.40
CA THR A 98 4.85 -12.84 6.21
C THR A 98 6.36 -12.58 6.19
N ILE A 99 7.08 -13.11 7.18
CA ILE A 99 8.54 -12.96 7.24
C ILE A 99 9.20 -13.60 6.02
N GLU A 100 8.69 -14.76 5.60
CA GLU A 100 9.21 -15.43 4.43
C GLU A 100 9.04 -14.58 3.16
N ALA A 101 7.85 -14.00 2.97
CA ALA A 101 7.54 -13.12 1.84
C ALA A 101 8.41 -11.86 1.83
N LEU A 102 8.62 -11.25 3.01
CA LEU A 102 9.46 -10.06 3.20
C LEU A 102 10.89 -10.25 2.70
N LYS A 103 11.43 -11.49 2.72
CA LYS A 103 12.77 -11.77 2.18
C LYS A 103 12.87 -11.49 0.67
N TYR A 104 11.77 -11.65 -0.08
CA TYR A 104 11.74 -11.48 -1.52
C TYR A 104 11.24 -10.10 -1.94
N SER A 105 10.22 -9.59 -1.25
CA SER A 105 9.63 -8.27 -1.51
C SER A 105 10.33 -7.13 -0.76
N GLY A 106 11.42 -7.42 -0.05
CA GLY A 106 12.12 -6.49 0.84
C GLY A 106 12.74 -5.25 0.18
N HIS A 107 12.71 -5.12 -1.14
CA HIS A 107 13.15 -3.92 -1.87
C HIS A 107 11.98 -3.01 -2.26
N ASN A 108 10.75 -3.54 -2.26
CA ASN A 108 9.53 -2.84 -2.62
C ASN A 108 8.97 -2.13 -1.38
N THR A 109 8.95 -0.80 -1.38
CA THR A 109 8.58 -0.02 -0.20
C THR A 109 7.10 -0.16 0.12
N GLU A 110 6.25 -0.16 -0.90
CA GLU A 110 4.79 -0.21 -0.76
C GLU A 110 4.35 -1.57 -0.18
N LEU A 111 4.88 -2.68 -0.72
CA LEU A 111 4.54 -4.02 -0.24
C LEU A 111 5.12 -4.31 1.15
N ARG A 112 6.36 -3.85 1.42
CA ARG A 112 6.97 -3.99 2.75
C ARG A 112 6.14 -3.33 3.84
N GLU A 113 5.60 -2.15 3.54
CA GLU A 113 4.75 -1.43 4.48
C GLU A 113 3.49 -2.22 4.84
N LEU A 114 2.84 -2.85 3.86
CA LEU A 114 1.69 -3.72 4.08
C LEU A 114 2.04 -4.95 4.94
N TYR A 115 3.20 -5.57 4.72
CA TYR A 115 3.64 -6.68 5.57
C TYR A 115 3.95 -6.25 7.00
N ALA A 116 4.56 -5.07 7.19
CA ALA A 116 4.81 -4.52 8.52
C ALA A 116 3.50 -4.19 9.24
N ASN A 117 2.52 -3.63 8.52
CA ASN A 117 1.15 -3.39 9.00
C ASN A 117 0.47 -4.69 9.45
N LEU A 118 0.53 -5.74 8.63
CA LEU A 118 -0.03 -7.05 8.95
C LEU A 118 0.61 -7.66 10.21
N LEU A 119 1.94 -7.60 10.32
CA LEU A 119 2.65 -8.08 11.51
C LEU A 119 2.29 -7.27 12.76
N ALA A 120 2.26 -5.95 12.67
CA ALA A 120 1.87 -5.09 13.78
C ALA A 120 0.44 -5.42 14.26
N SER A 121 -0.51 -5.58 13.33
CA SER A 121 -1.88 -5.98 13.67
C SER A 121 -1.93 -7.37 14.30
N ALA A 122 -1.12 -8.33 13.84
CA ALA A 122 -1.07 -9.67 14.42
C ALA A 122 -0.42 -9.70 15.82
N MET A 123 0.46 -8.73 16.11
CA MET A 123 1.18 -8.61 17.38
C MET A 123 0.43 -7.80 18.43
N ASN A 124 -0.59 -7.04 18.08
CA ASN A 124 -1.42 -6.30 19.04
C ASN A 124 -2.62 -7.16 19.45
N LYS A 125 -2.74 -7.47 20.74
CA LYS A 125 -3.83 -8.27 21.32
C LYS A 125 -5.24 -7.79 20.92
N ASP A 126 -5.42 -6.48 20.76
CA ASP A 126 -6.73 -5.89 20.44
C ASP A 126 -7.10 -6.03 18.95
N SER A 127 -6.12 -6.21 18.05
CA SER A 127 -6.34 -6.33 16.60
C SER A 127 -5.87 -7.66 16.00
N ALA A 128 -5.27 -8.56 16.80
CA ALA A 128 -4.76 -9.84 16.33
C ALA A 128 -5.83 -10.69 15.63
N HIS A 129 -7.07 -10.64 16.11
CA HIS A 129 -8.20 -11.35 15.49
C HIS A 129 -8.60 -10.80 14.11
N LYS A 130 -8.14 -9.60 13.74
CA LYS A 130 -8.39 -8.97 12.44
C LYS A 130 -7.29 -9.27 11.42
N ALA A 131 -6.12 -9.73 11.87
CA ALA A 131 -5.03 -10.15 11.01
C ALA A 131 -5.38 -11.52 10.40
N HIS A 132 -5.87 -11.52 9.16
CA HIS A 132 -6.29 -12.75 8.49
C HIS A 132 -5.08 -13.43 7.80
N PRO A 133 -4.85 -14.76 7.95
CA PRO A 133 -3.73 -15.45 7.29
C PRO A 133 -3.68 -15.27 5.77
N GLY A 134 -4.84 -15.22 5.12
CA GLY A 134 -4.95 -14.97 3.68
C GLY A 134 -4.41 -13.61 3.21
N TYR A 135 -4.25 -12.63 4.12
CA TYR A 135 -3.68 -11.32 3.76
C TYR A 135 -2.22 -11.43 3.31
N VAL A 136 -1.47 -12.42 3.79
CA VAL A 136 -0.11 -12.68 3.30
C VAL A 136 -0.13 -13.00 1.81
N GLU A 137 -1.03 -13.88 1.40
CA GLU A 137 -1.15 -14.31 -0.01
C GLU A 137 -1.70 -13.20 -0.90
N ILE A 138 -2.56 -12.33 -0.37
CA ILE A 138 -3.01 -11.12 -1.08
C ILE A 138 -1.81 -10.21 -1.36
N ILE A 139 -1.01 -9.87 -0.35
CA ILE A 139 0.15 -9.00 -0.54
C ILE A 139 1.19 -9.62 -1.49
N LYS A 140 1.41 -10.94 -1.43
CA LYS A 140 2.29 -11.67 -2.38
C LYS A 140 1.82 -11.57 -3.84
N ASN A 141 0.52 -11.43 -4.05
CA ASN A 141 -0.10 -11.36 -5.38
C ASN A 141 -0.39 -9.93 -5.85
N MET A 142 0.17 -8.92 -5.19
CA MET A 142 0.04 -7.51 -5.56
C MET A 142 1.37 -6.92 -6.04
N THR A 143 1.24 -5.88 -6.86
CA THR A 143 2.29 -4.94 -7.29
C THR A 143 2.31 -3.69 -6.39
N SER A 144 3.36 -2.86 -6.49
CA SER A 144 3.39 -1.54 -5.82
C SER A 144 2.21 -0.67 -6.23
N ASP A 145 1.89 -0.64 -7.53
CA ASP A 145 0.82 0.22 -8.05
C ASP A 145 -0.55 -0.20 -7.52
N GLU A 146 -0.81 -1.50 -7.38
CA GLU A 146 -2.05 -1.99 -6.77
C GLU A 146 -2.12 -1.65 -5.28
N ALA A 147 -1.01 -1.76 -4.55
CA ALA A 147 -0.93 -1.34 -3.15
C ALA A 147 -1.19 0.17 -2.99
N LEU A 148 -0.62 1.01 -3.86
CA LEU A 148 -0.88 2.45 -3.91
C LEU A 148 -2.34 2.74 -4.26
N LEU A 149 -2.90 2.03 -5.24
CA LEU A 149 -4.29 2.16 -5.65
C LEU A 149 -5.26 1.85 -4.50
N LEU A 150 -4.93 0.91 -3.61
CA LEU A 150 -5.78 0.63 -2.45
C LEU A 150 -5.81 1.76 -1.42
N GLN A 151 -4.80 2.64 -1.36
CA GLN A 151 -4.75 3.75 -0.39
C GLN A 151 -5.86 4.77 -0.60
N ILE A 152 -6.37 4.92 -1.84
CA ILE A 152 -7.47 5.86 -2.14
C ILE A 152 -8.86 5.29 -1.76
N PHE A 153 -8.94 4.01 -1.39
CA PHE A 153 -10.19 3.41 -0.96
C PHE A 153 -10.39 3.61 0.55
N LYS A 154 -11.58 4.10 0.90
CA LYS A 154 -12.12 4.05 2.27
C LYS A 154 -13.31 3.08 2.29
N PRO A 155 -13.76 2.59 3.45
CA PRO A 155 -14.78 1.53 3.55
C PRO A 155 -16.08 1.77 2.77
N ASN A 156 -16.43 3.03 2.49
CA ASN A 156 -17.65 3.42 1.76
C ASN A 156 -17.37 4.17 0.45
N THR A 157 -16.12 4.17 -0.02
CA THR A 157 -15.77 4.79 -1.30
C THR A 157 -16.26 3.93 -2.45
N ILE A 158 -16.93 4.56 -3.42
CA ILE A 158 -17.38 3.94 -4.66
C ILE A 158 -16.86 4.80 -5.81
N PHE A 159 -16.27 4.17 -6.82
CA PHE A 159 -15.74 4.86 -8.00
C PHE A 159 -16.49 4.46 -9.27
N PRO A 160 -16.71 5.40 -10.20
CA PRO A 160 -17.29 5.10 -11.50
C PRO A 160 -16.26 4.39 -12.38
N LEU A 161 -16.71 3.35 -13.08
CA LEU A 161 -15.98 2.71 -14.18
C LEU A 161 -16.82 2.78 -15.45
N VAL A 162 -16.16 2.90 -16.59
CA VAL A 162 -16.80 2.81 -17.90
C VAL A 162 -16.04 1.82 -18.78
N ASP A 163 -16.77 0.94 -19.47
CA ASP A 163 -16.22 0.21 -20.61
C ASP A 163 -16.67 0.86 -21.90
N LEU A 164 -15.79 0.87 -22.89
CA LEU A 164 -16.11 1.27 -24.26
C LEU A 164 -16.34 0.01 -25.09
N LYS A 165 -17.51 -0.07 -25.72
CA LYS A 165 -17.90 -1.16 -26.60
C LYS A 165 -18.09 -0.65 -28.01
N SER A 166 -17.71 -1.44 -29.01
CA SER A 166 -18.19 -1.26 -30.38
C SER A 166 -19.35 -2.21 -30.64
N ARG A 167 -20.38 -1.75 -31.35
CA ARG A 167 -21.58 -2.51 -31.66
C ARG A 167 -21.78 -2.60 -33.17
N ASP A 168 -22.11 -3.80 -33.63
CA ASP A 168 -22.59 -4.10 -34.97
C ASP A 168 -23.88 -4.95 -34.89
N ASP A 169 -24.40 -5.36 -36.04
CA ASP A 169 -25.63 -6.16 -36.13
C ASP A 169 -25.49 -7.56 -35.50
N GLY A 170 -24.26 -8.04 -35.31
CA GLY A 170 -23.95 -9.38 -34.77
C GLY A 170 -23.66 -9.40 -33.27
N GLY A 171 -23.45 -8.24 -32.63
CA GLY A 171 -23.19 -8.16 -31.21
C GLY A 171 -22.36 -6.94 -30.80
N PHE A 172 -21.53 -7.13 -29.78
CA PHE A 172 -20.61 -6.09 -29.32
C PHE A 172 -19.21 -6.66 -29.08
N TYR A 173 -18.20 -5.80 -29.22
CA TYR A 173 -16.82 -6.06 -28.85
C TYR A 173 -16.37 -5.07 -27.77
N MET A 174 -15.54 -5.54 -26.84
CA MET A 174 -14.93 -4.68 -25.82
C MET A 174 -13.71 -3.99 -26.42
N GLU A 175 -13.75 -2.66 -26.52
CA GLU A 175 -12.68 -1.84 -27.10
C GLU A 175 -11.76 -1.26 -26.02
N TYR A 176 -12.32 -1.02 -24.84
CA TYR A 176 -11.59 -0.65 -23.63
C TYR A 176 -12.38 -1.09 -22.40
N VAL A 177 -11.71 -1.58 -21.36
CA VAL A 177 -12.34 -2.04 -20.12
C VAL A 177 -11.82 -1.27 -18.90
N HIS A 178 -12.69 -1.10 -17.92
CA HIS A 178 -12.40 -0.50 -16.61
C HIS A 178 -11.79 0.90 -16.67
N PHE A 179 -12.22 1.72 -17.63
CA PHE A 179 -11.77 3.10 -17.71
C PHE A 179 -12.23 3.91 -16.50
N SER A 180 -11.31 4.67 -15.89
CA SER A 180 -11.58 5.48 -14.70
C SER A 180 -10.55 6.59 -14.50
N ASP A 181 -10.89 7.56 -13.66
CA ASP A 181 -10.00 8.65 -13.25
C ASP A 181 -9.08 8.26 -12.07
N LEU A 182 -9.12 7.01 -11.60
CA LEU A 182 -8.35 6.55 -10.43
C LEU A 182 -6.86 6.86 -10.53
N LYS A 183 -6.27 6.68 -11.72
CA LYS A 183 -4.85 7.00 -12.00
C LYS A 183 -4.49 8.48 -11.82
N THR A 184 -5.47 9.38 -11.71
CA THR A 184 -5.24 10.80 -11.40
C THR A 184 -5.21 11.07 -9.89
N LYS A 185 -5.70 10.13 -9.08
CA LYS A 185 -5.78 10.26 -7.61
C LYS A 185 -4.55 9.69 -6.91
N VAL A 186 -3.72 8.94 -7.63
CA VAL A 186 -2.53 8.27 -7.09
C VAL A 186 -1.44 8.22 -8.16
N ASN A 187 -0.19 8.37 -7.74
CA ASN A 187 0.95 8.36 -8.64
C ASN A 187 1.40 6.93 -8.95
N LEU A 188 0.77 6.30 -9.93
CA LEU A 188 1.12 4.95 -10.40
C LEU A 188 2.34 5.00 -11.31
N ALA A 189 3.24 4.02 -11.18
CA ALA A 189 4.37 3.89 -12.09
C ALA A 189 3.93 3.49 -13.51
N ARG A 190 2.86 2.69 -13.62
CA ARG A 190 2.29 2.20 -14.89
C ARG A 190 0.77 2.41 -14.91
N PRO A 191 0.30 3.67 -15.07
CA PRO A 191 -1.12 3.98 -15.09
C PRO A 191 -1.87 3.37 -16.28
N ASP A 192 -1.17 2.95 -17.33
CA ASP A 192 -1.70 2.23 -18.49
C ASP A 192 -2.17 0.81 -18.14
N LEU A 193 -1.66 0.21 -17.05
CA LEU A 193 -2.05 -1.11 -16.57
C LEU A 193 -3.23 -1.08 -15.59
N LEU A 194 -3.87 0.08 -15.39
CA LEU A 194 -5.00 0.24 -14.46
C LEU A 194 -6.10 -0.83 -14.64
N PRO A 195 -6.52 -1.20 -15.87
CA PRO A 195 -7.51 -2.27 -16.04
C PRO A 195 -7.04 -3.60 -15.44
N THR A 196 -5.78 -3.99 -15.68
CA THR A 196 -5.17 -5.21 -15.13
C THR A 196 -5.10 -5.17 -13.60
N TYR A 197 -4.80 -4.01 -13.03
CA TYR A 197 -4.77 -3.84 -11.58
C TYR A 197 -6.16 -4.02 -10.96
N ILE A 198 -7.19 -3.48 -11.61
CA ILE A 198 -8.59 -3.66 -11.18
C ILE A 198 -8.98 -5.14 -11.27
N ASP A 199 -8.64 -5.83 -12.36
CA ASP A 199 -8.91 -7.26 -12.53
C ASP A 199 -8.27 -8.11 -11.43
N ASN A 200 -6.99 -7.86 -11.13
CA ASN A 200 -6.29 -8.59 -10.09
C ASN A 200 -6.85 -8.29 -8.69
N LEU A 201 -7.16 -7.03 -8.37
CA LEU A 201 -7.76 -6.67 -7.09
C LEU A 201 -9.19 -7.24 -6.94
N CYS A 202 -9.91 -7.44 -8.04
CA CYS A 202 -11.17 -8.19 -8.06
C CYS A 202 -10.95 -9.69 -7.89
N ARG A 203 -9.93 -10.28 -8.54
CA ARG A 203 -9.50 -11.68 -8.38
C ARG A 203 -9.13 -12.00 -6.93
N LEU A 204 -8.49 -11.05 -6.24
CA LEU A 204 -8.13 -11.14 -4.82
C LEU A 204 -9.32 -10.88 -3.89
N VAL A 205 -10.50 -10.59 -4.44
CA VAL A 205 -11.73 -10.32 -3.70
C VAL A 205 -11.57 -9.12 -2.75
N ILE A 206 -10.67 -8.19 -3.06
CA ILE A 206 -10.53 -6.92 -2.36
C ILE A 206 -11.52 -5.91 -2.93
N LEU A 207 -11.54 -5.80 -4.25
CA LEU A 207 -12.50 -4.99 -4.99
C LEU A 207 -13.57 -5.87 -5.63
N GLU A 208 -14.68 -5.25 -5.98
CA GLU A 208 -15.70 -5.86 -6.82
C GLU A 208 -16.31 -4.84 -7.78
N ILE A 209 -16.78 -5.36 -8.91
CA ILE A 209 -17.61 -4.67 -9.88
C ILE A 209 -18.96 -5.39 -9.87
N PRO A 210 -19.93 -4.93 -9.06
CA PRO A 210 -21.22 -5.59 -8.94
C PRO A 210 -21.98 -5.55 -10.26
N HIS A 211 -22.60 -6.67 -10.61
CA HIS A 211 -23.36 -6.80 -11.86
C HIS A 211 -24.57 -5.85 -11.88
N GLN A 212 -24.73 -5.10 -12.98
CA GLN A 212 -25.84 -4.17 -13.21
C GLN A 212 -26.01 -3.08 -12.14
N VAL A 213 -24.94 -2.73 -11.41
CA VAL A 213 -24.97 -1.63 -10.46
C VAL A 213 -24.25 -0.42 -11.03
N THR A 214 -24.95 0.71 -11.05
CA THR A 214 -24.48 2.00 -11.57
C THR A 214 -24.86 3.14 -10.61
N PHE A 215 -24.21 4.29 -10.74
CA PHE A 215 -24.72 5.51 -10.12
C PHE A 215 -26.03 5.94 -10.78
N GLN A 216 -27.01 6.36 -9.96
CA GLN A 216 -28.25 6.95 -10.46
C GLN A 216 -27.99 8.28 -11.16
N ASP A 217 -27.11 9.09 -10.58
CA ASP A 217 -26.65 10.34 -11.17
C ASP A 217 -25.63 10.04 -12.28
N LYS A 218 -25.99 10.40 -13.51
CA LYS A 218 -25.19 10.14 -14.70
C LYS A 218 -23.94 11.02 -14.78
N SER A 219 -23.90 12.14 -14.04
CA SER A 219 -22.78 13.09 -14.05
C SER A 219 -21.46 12.49 -13.55
N PHE A 220 -21.52 11.41 -12.76
CA PHE A 220 -20.32 10.66 -12.34
C PHE A 220 -19.60 9.98 -13.51
N TYR A 221 -20.27 9.77 -14.65
CA TYR A 221 -19.70 9.10 -15.83
C TYR A 221 -19.30 10.08 -16.93
N GLU A 222 -19.93 11.25 -17.02
CA GLU A 222 -19.73 12.21 -18.12
C GLU A 222 -18.25 12.56 -18.33
N LYS A 223 -17.52 12.85 -17.24
CA LYS A 223 -16.08 13.15 -17.30
C LYS A 223 -15.24 11.99 -17.81
N LEU A 224 -15.67 10.75 -17.58
CA LEU A 224 -14.99 9.56 -18.07
C LEU A 224 -15.28 9.34 -19.55
N GLU A 225 -16.54 9.49 -19.94
CA GLU A 225 -17.02 9.29 -21.31
C GLU A 225 -16.47 10.36 -22.26
N GLU A 226 -16.26 11.59 -21.79
CA GLU A 226 -15.68 12.70 -22.57
C GLU A 226 -14.14 12.71 -22.56
N ASN A 227 -13.50 11.77 -21.86
CA ASN A 227 -12.06 11.77 -21.71
C ASN A 227 -11.34 11.57 -23.06
N LEU A 228 -10.33 12.41 -23.30
CA LEU A 228 -9.56 12.43 -24.56
C LEU A 228 -8.83 11.12 -24.85
N GLU A 229 -8.49 10.33 -23.82
CA GLU A 229 -7.83 9.04 -23.99
C GLU A 229 -8.68 8.02 -24.75
N LEU A 230 -10.01 8.15 -24.65
CA LEU A 230 -10.93 7.28 -25.37
C LEU A 230 -11.18 7.74 -26.81
N ASN A 231 -10.77 8.95 -27.19
CA ASN A 231 -11.09 9.50 -28.52
C ASN A 231 -10.46 8.70 -29.66
N SER A 232 -9.24 8.19 -29.50
CA SER A 232 -8.61 7.35 -30.52
C SER A 232 -9.34 6.03 -30.72
N HIS A 233 -9.95 5.48 -29.66
CA HIS A 233 -10.81 4.31 -29.76
C HIS A 233 -12.13 4.64 -30.45
N LYS A 234 -12.81 5.72 -30.04
CA LYS A 234 -14.07 6.17 -30.66
C LYS A 234 -13.93 6.39 -32.16
N LEU A 235 -12.89 7.11 -32.59
CA LEU A 235 -12.62 7.39 -34.00
C LEU A 235 -12.44 6.10 -34.81
N ARG A 236 -11.64 5.14 -34.31
CA ARG A 236 -11.44 3.84 -34.99
C ARG A 236 -12.74 3.03 -35.13
N ILE A 237 -13.63 3.12 -34.15
CA ILE A 237 -14.94 2.44 -34.18
C ILE A 237 -15.81 3.07 -35.27
N GLU A 238 -15.89 4.40 -35.31
CA GLU A 238 -16.67 5.15 -36.30
C GLU A 238 -16.12 4.96 -37.73
N GLU A 239 -14.80 4.96 -37.91
CA GLU A 239 -14.13 4.64 -39.20
C GLU A 239 -14.43 3.23 -39.71
N SER A 240 -14.87 2.33 -38.82
CA SER A 240 -15.27 0.96 -39.15
C SER A 240 -16.78 0.81 -39.37
N ASP A 241 -17.51 1.91 -39.55
CA ASP A 241 -18.98 1.98 -39.67
C ASP A 241 -19.74 1.33 -38.48
N LYS A 242 -19.09 1.26 -37.31
CA LYS A 242 -19.68 0.74 -36.07
C LYS A 242 -20.11 1.88 -35.14
N LYS A 243 -21.03 1.58 -34.23
CA LYS A 243 -21.43 2.52 -33.16
C LYS A 243 -20.67 2.20 -31.89
N PHE A 244 -20.19 3.22 -31.20
CA PHE A 244 -19.67 3.03 -29.85
C PHE A 244 -20.80 3.12 -28.81
N GLU A 245 -20.67 2.37 -27.73
CA GLU A 245 -21.58 2.36 -26.59
C GLU A 245 -20.76 2.31 -25.30
N PHE A 246 -21.20 3.04 -24.28
CA PHE A 246 -20.59 3.01 -22.96
C PHE A 246 -21.36 2.11 -22.01
N ASP A 247 -20.65 1.17 -21.37
CA ASP A 247 -21.20 0.37 -20.29
C ASP A 247 -20.73 0.93 -18.95
N ARG A 248 -21.66 1.51 -18.20
CA ARG A 248 -21.42 2.19 -16.94
C ARG A 248 -21.45 1.16 -15.81
N LYS A 249 -20.48 1.26 -14.92
CA LYS A 249 -20.30 0.33 -13.79
C LYS A 249 -19.87 1.09 -12.54
N ILE A 250 -19.79 0.40 -11.41
CA ILE A 250 -19.13 0.91 -10.22
C ILE A 250 -18.01 -0.05 -9.79
N LEU A 251 -17.02 0.49 -9.10
CA LEU A 251 -15.98 -0.23 -8.39
C LEU A 251 -16.07 0.10 -6.91
N ARG A 252 -16.05 -0.91 -6.04
CA ARG A 252 -16.08 -0.73 -4.58
C ARG A 252 -15.32 -1.84 -3.86
N LEU A 253 -15.04 -1.63 -2.58
CA LEU A 253 -14.51 -2.68 -1.71
C LEU A 253 -15.56 -3.74 -1.42
N THR A 254 -15.15 -5.01 -1.41
CA THR A 254 -15.93 -6.11 -0.83
C THR A 254 -15.91 -6.03 0.71
N THR A 255 -16.72 -6.83 1.41
CA THR A 255 -16.62 -6.95 2.88
C THR A 255 -15.21 -7.36 3.33
N PHE A 256 -14.58 -8.29 2.60
CA PHE A 256 -13.21 -8.74 2.88
C PHE A 256 -12.18 -7.64 2.57
N GLY A 257 -12.37 -6.93 1.45
CA GLY A 257 -11.53 -5.79 1.07
C GLY A 257 -11.59 -4.63 2.07
N LYS A 258 -12.77 -4.35 2.65
CA LYS A 258 -12.89 -3.35 3.72
C LYS A 258 -12.03 -3.71 4.92
N GLN A 259 -12.10 -4.97 5.37
CA GLN A 259 -11.27 -5.44 6.47
C GLN A 259 -9.78 -5.41 6.11
N PHE A 260 -9.40 -5.78 4.89
CA PHE A 260 -8.00 -5.69 4.47
C PHE A 260 -7.50 -4.24 4.46
N VAL A 261 -8.28 -3.32 3.88
CA VAL A 261 -7.90 -1.89 3.82
C VAL A 261 -7.79 -1.29 5.21
N GLU A 262 -8.75 -1.53 6.10
CA GLU A 262 -8.74 -1.00 7.48
C GLU A 262 -7.57 -1.54 8.32
N ASN A 263 -7.21 -2.82 8.15
CA ASN A 263 -6.26 -3.48 9.05
C ASN A 263 -4.86 -3.66 8.46
N VAL A 264 -4.65 -3.37 7.17
CA VAL A 264 -3.36 -3.62 6.48
C VAL A 264 -2.93 -2.43 5.63
N VAL A 265 -3.84 -1.70 4.99
CA VAL A 265 -3.49 -0.59 4.09
C VAL A 265 -3.46 0.74 4.83
N ASN A 266 -4.54 1.08 5.53
CA ASN A 266 -4.76 2.35 6.20
C ASN A 266 -4.82 2.14 7.72
N ILE A 267 -3.74 1.59 8.30
CA ILE A 267 -3.63 1.51 9.76
C ILE A 267 -3.41 2.93 10.29
N GLU A 268 -4.39 3.44 11.04
CA GLU A 268 -4.30 4.67 11.85
C GLU A 268 -3.61 4.42 13.19
#